data_AF-A0A7C5AYZ6-F1
#
_entry.id   AF-A0A7C5AYZ6-F1
#
_cell.length_a   1.000
_cell.length_b   1.000
_cell.length_c   1.000
_cell.angle_alpha   90.00
_cell.angle_beta   90.00
_cell.angle_gamma   90.00
#
_symmetry.space_group_name_H-M   'P 1'
#
loop_
_entity.id
_entity.type
_entity.pdbx_description
1 polymer ?
#
loop_
_entity_poly.entity_id
_entity_poly.type
_entity_poly.pdbx_seq_one_letter_code
_entity_poly.pdbx_strand_id
1 'polypeptide(L)'
;MCSVTGLFVLMLLVTQTGWSEEATSNLHRSLPGIIVEKAGAPAVKVPDGTVYPLNKNRALRHGHAMPKSGEEVTVIIDENNAVLEVHPKGTKAVHRFITGDVVSVGLRQGTITLRTSDGEQSFPLEKREMSASVRDGATVTAEINEAGSVIDVQPAEHRQLDPNEKSTPINRSH
;
A
#
# COMPACT_ATOMS: atom_id res chain seq x y z
N MET A 1 -68.56 -11.96 0.78
CA MET A 1 -68.01 -11.69 2.13
C MET A 1 -66.50 -11.73 2.01
N CYS A 2 -65.85 -10.68 2.50
CA CYS A 2 -64.43 -10.41 2.41
C CYS A 2 -63.59 -11.44 3.16
N SER A 3 -62.38 -11.74 2.68
CA SER A 3 -61.21 -11.76 3.58
C SER A 3 -59.92 -11.56 2.80
N VAL A 4 -59.37 -10.37 2.99
CA VAL A 4 -57.99 -10.00 2.65
C VAL A 4 -57.19 -10.27 3.91
N THR A 5 -56.14 -11.08 3.84
CA THR A 5 -55.06 -11.05 4.83
C THR A 5 -53.77 -11.39 4.12
N GLY A 6 -53.04 -10.34 3.76
CA GLY A 6 -51.68 -10.42 3.25
C GLY A 6 -50.73 -10.90 4.34
N LEU A 7 -49.79 -11.75 3.94
CA LEU A 7 -48.62 -12.08 4.73
C LEU A 7 -47.41 -11.44 4.03
N PHE A 8 -47.15 -10.19 4.39
CA PHE A 8 -45.89 -9.52 4.12
C PHE A 8 -44.98 -9.81 5.32
N VAL A 9 -43.99 -10.68 5.16
CA VAL A 9 -42.86 -10.78 6.09
C VAL A 9 -41.56 -10.75 5.29
N LEU A 10 -41.15 -9.51 5.05
CA LEU A 10 -39.81 -8.95 5.19
C LEU A 10 -38.64 -9.94 4.99
N MET A 11 -38.18 -10.01 3.73
CA MET A 11 -36.88 -10.56 3.35
C MET A 11 -35.79 -9.63 3.91
N LEU A 12 -35.05 -10.09 4.92
CA LEU A 12 -33.84 -9.43 5.41
C LEU A 12 -32.80 -9.40 4.28
N LEU A 13 -32.69 -8.26 3.60
CA LEU A 13 -31.51 -7.93 2.81
C LEU A 13 -30.34 -7.80 3.77
N VAL A 14 -29.57 -8.87 3.91
CA VAL A 14 -28.18 -8.77 4.37
C VAL A 14 -27.46 -8.00 3.28
N THR A 15 -27.26 -6.70 3.49
CA THR A 15 -26.29 -5.94 2.70
C THR A 15 -24.92 -6.48 3.09
N GLN A 16 -24.46 -7.52 2.39
CA GLN A 16 -23.04 -7.82 2.36
C GLN A 16 -22.38 -6.59 1.77
N THR A 17 -21.78 -5.77 2.64
CA THR A 17 -20.83 -4.75 2.23
C THR A 17 -19.73 -5.50 1.49
N GLY A 18 -19.81 -5.47 0.16
CA GLY A 18 -18.77 -6.00 -0.71
C GLY A 18 -17.47 -5.39 -0.24
N TRP A 19 -16.58 -6.24 0.26
CA TRP A 19 -15.18 -5.87 0.41
C TRP A 19 -14.72 -5.59 -1.00
N SER A 20 -14.55 -4.31 -1.31
CA SER A 20 -13.94 -3.88 -2.55
C SER A 20 -12.48 -4.33 -2.47
N GLU A 21 -12.18 -5.50 -3.03
CA GLU A 21 -10.85 -5.86 -3.49
C GLU A 21 -10.53 -4.93 -4.66
N GLU A 22 -10.24 -3.69 -4.31
CA GLU A 22 -9.68 -2.70 -5.22
C GLU A 22 -8.24 -3.13 -5.47
N ALA A 23 -7.91 -3.34 -6.75
CA ALA A 23 -6.66 -3.90 -7.21
C ALA A 23 -5.44 -3.01 -6.83
N THR A 24 -4.99 -3.12 -5.59
CA THR A 24 -3.63 -2.75 -5.21
C THR A 24 -2.68 -3.71 -5.92
N SER A 25 -1.58 -3.18 -6.45
CA SER A 25 -0.45 -3.92 -7.00
C SER A 25 -0.24 -5.23 -6.22
N ASN A 26 -0.16 -6.36 -6.94
CA ASN A 26 -0.15 -7.72 -6.40
C ASN A 26 1.09 -8.07 -5.52
N LEU A 27 1.82 -7.08 -4.98
CA LEU A 27 3.02 -7.29 -4.17
C LEU A 27 2.81 -7.07 -2.66
N HIS A 28 1.77 -6.33 -2.25
CA HIS A 28 1.56 -6.01 -0.83
C HIS A 28 0.21 -6.51 -0.32
N ARG A 29 0.21 -7.03 0.90
CA ARG A 29 -1.00 -7.47 1.59
C ARG A 29 -1.37 -6.49 2.68
N SER A 30 -2.62 -6.05 2.66
CA SER A 30 -3.22 -5.26 3.73
C SER A 30 -3.93 -6.20 4.71
N LEU A 31 -3.47 -6.28 5.95
CA LEU A 31 -4.04 -7.16 6.97
C LEU A 31 -4.47 -6.38 8.21
N PRO A 32 -5.69 -6.61 8.75
CA PRO A 32 -6.04 -6.09 10.06
C PRO A 32 -5.28 -6.86 11.14
N GLY A 33 -4.97 -6.20 12.25
CA GLY A 33 -4.30 -6.83 13.37
C GLY A 33 -4.37 -6.01 14.65
N ILE A 34 -3.78 -6.56 15.71
CA ILE A 34 -3.68 -5.92 17.02
C ILE A 34 -2.21 -5.82 17.40
N ILE A 35 -1.82 -4.67 17.94
CA ILE A 35 -0.47 -4.48 18.46
C ILE A 35 -0.27 -5.34 19.70
N VAL A 36 0.80 -6.12 19.71
CA VAL A 36 1.22 -6.95 20.83
C VAL A 36 2.69 -6.70 21.14
N GLU A 37 3.15 -7.17 22.29
CA GLU A 37 4.57 -7.22 22.61
C GLU A 37 5.10 -8.65 22.43
N LYS A 38 6.20 -8.80 21.70
CA LYS A 38 6.90 -10.07 21.51
C LYS A 38 8.38 -9.86 21.79
N ALA A 39 8.90 -10.56 22.81
CA ALA A 39 10.30 -10.47 23.23
C ALA A 39 10.79 -9.02 23.50
N GLY A 40 9.97 -8.18 24.15
CA GLY A 40 10.32 -6.80 24.46
C GLY A 40 10.18 -5.80 23.31
N ALA A 41 9.69 -6.25 22.14
CA ALA A 41 9.49 -5.43 20.96
C ALA A 41 8.02 -5.42 20.50
N PRO A 42 7.53 -4.31 19.94
CA PRO A 42 6.19 -4.24 19.37
C PRO A 42 6.10 -5.16 18.14
N ALA A 43 4.94 -5.77 17.96
CA ALA A 43 4.61 -6.64 16.86
C ALA A 43 3.10 -6.54 16.55
N VAL A 44 2.67 -7.02 15.39
CA VAL A 44 1.26 -7.11 15.04
C VAL A 44 0.83 -8.56 14.99
N LYS A 45 -0.18 -8.91 15.78
CA LYS A 45 -0.86 -10.19 15.69
C LYS A 45 -2.08 -10.03 14.78
N VAL A 46 -2.08 -10.75 13.67
CA VAL A 46 -3.23 -10.80 12.73
C VAL A 46 -4.20 -11.93 13.14
N PRO A 47 -5.47 -11.93 12.65
CA PRO A 47 -6.49 -12.90 13.07
C PRO A 47 -6.13 -14.37 12.91
N ASP A 48 -5.29 -14.72 11.93
CA ASP A 48 -4.82 -16.10 11.71
C ASP A 48 -3.81 -16.59 12.78
N GLY A 49 -3.40 -15.71 13.70
CA GLY A 49 -2.47 -16.00 14.78
C GLY A 49 -1.00 -15.67 14.45
N THR A 50 -0.68 -15.34 13.20
CA THR A 50 0.66 -14.91 12.78
C THR A 50 1.05 -13.61 13.48
N VAL A 51 2.33 -13.52 13.86
CA VAL A 51 2.88 -12.35 14.54
C VAL A 51 4.01 -11.75 13.71
N TYR A 52 3.77 -10.55 13.20
CA TYR A 52 4.73 -9.79 12.39
C TYR A 52 5.49 -8.79 13.26
N PRO A 53 6.84 -8.83 13.29
CA PRO A 53 7.62 -7.88 14.08
C PRO A 53 7.46 -6.46 13.53
N LEU A 54 7.31 -5.48 14.43
CA LEU A 54 7.31 -4.07 14.06
C LEU A 54 8.68 -3.46 14.32
N ASN A 55 9.25 -2.87 13.27
CA ASN A 55 10.41 -2.01 13.43
C ASN A 55 9.93 -0.63 13.91
N LYS A 56 10.32 -0.24 15.13
CA LYS A 56 9.96 1.06 15.73
C LYS A 56 10.34 2.24 14.84
N ASN A 57 11.49 2.15 14.15
CA ASN A 57 11.94 3.18 13.24
C ASN A 57 11.10 3.26 11.97
N ARG A 58 10.42 2.18 11.56
CA ARG A 58 9.57 2.13 10.38
C ARG A 58 8.18 2.70 10.69
N ALA A 59 7.55 2.28 11.79
CA ALA A 59 6.24 2.79 12.19
C ALA A 59 6.19 4.32 12.36
N LEU A 60 7.28 4.95 12.85
CA LEU A 60 7.38 6.40 12.98
C LEU A 60 7.46 7.15 11.63
N ARG A 61 7.81 6.48 10.53
CA ARG A 61 8.01 7.12 9.23
C ARG A 61 6.72 7.44 8.50
N HIS A 62 5.62 6.75 8.78
CA HIS A 62 4.38 6.86 8.01
C HIS A 62 3.46 8.00 8.48
N GLY A 63 4.00 9.02 9.16
CA GLY A 63 3.24 10.19 9.63
C GLY A 63 2.23 9.89 10.75
N HIS A 64 2.25 8.67 11.30
CA HIS A 64 1.39 8.24 12.40
C HIS A 64 2.20 8.06 13.69
N ALA A 65 1.56 8.35 14.83
CA ALA A 65 2.13 8.02 16.12
C ALA A 65 2.28 6.50 16.26
N MET A 66 3.31 6.04 16.95
CA MET A 66 3.52 4.63 17.20
C MET A 66 2.30 4.04 17.95
N PRO A 67 1.61 3.04 17.37
CA PRO A 67 0.47 2.41 18.02
C PRO A 67 0.87 1.71 19.31
N LYS A 68 -0.02 1.74 20.31
CA LYS A 68 0.20 1.11 21.63
C LYS A 68 -0.25 -0.34 21.63
N SER A 69 0.31 -1.14 22.53
CA SER A 69 -0.15 -2.52 22.77
C SER A 69 -1.66 -2.55 23.06
N GLY A 70 -2.36 -3.47 22.40
CA GLY A 70 -3.83 -3.60 22.43
C GLY A 70 -4.58 -2.77 21.40
N GLU A 71 -3.93 -1.84 20.67
CA GLU A 71 -4.60 -1.07 19.62
C GLU A 71 -4.80 -1.90 18.35
N GLU A 72 -5.94 -1.67 17.70
CA GLU A 72 -6.25 -2.27 16.40
C GLU A 72 -5.65 -1.42 15.28
N VAL A 73 -5.03 -2.09 14.32
CA VAL A 73 -4.32 -1.48 13.20
C VAL A 73 -4.58 -2.23 11.90
N THR A 74 -4.28 -1.57 10.80
CA THR A 74 -4.11 -2.20 9.49
C THR A 74 -2.62 -2.15 9.14
N VAL A 75 -2.04 -3.27 8.75
CA VAL A 75 -0.63 -3.33 8.33
C VAL A 75 -0.52 -3.63 6.85
N ILE A 76 0.42 -2.97 6.19
CA ILE A 76 0.85 -3.30 4.83
C ILE A 76 2.10 -4.17 4.95
N ILE A 77 2.03 -5.38 4.41
CA ILE A 77 3.09 -6.40 4.49
C ILE A 77 3.59 -6.71 3.08
N ASP A 78 4.91 -6.76 2.92
CA ASP A 78 5.55 -7.12 1.68
C ASP A 78 5.59 -8.63 1.43
N GLU A 79 6.08 -9.01 0.25
CA GLU A 79 6.28 -10.39 -0.19
C GLU A 79 7.20 -11.22 0.73
N ASN A 80 8.07 -10.55 1.50
CA ASN A 80 9.00 -11.16 2.45
C ASN A 80 8.45 -11.21 3.88
N ASN A 81 7.14 -10.95 4.07
CA ASN A 81 6.49 -10.88 5.37
C ASN A 81 7.02 -9.77 6.29
N ALA A 82 7.67 -8.74 5.74
CA ALA A 82 8.06 -7.57 6.49
C ALA A 82 6.93 -6.53 6.50
N VAL A 83 6.64 -5.97 7.67
CA VAL A 83 5.69 -4.86 7.77
C VAL A 83 6.33 -3.63 7.13
N LEU A 84 5.73 -3.14 6.05
CA LEU A 84 6.09 -1.89 5.39
C LEU A 84 5.48 -0.71 6.15
N GLU A 85 4.19 -0.81 6.51
CA GLU A 85 3.43 0.30 7.09
C GLU A 85 2.46 -0.15 8.17
N VAL A 86 2.13 0.78 9.06
CA VAL A 86 1.12 0.58 10.11
C VAL A 86 0.18 1.77 10.13
N HIS A 87 -1.09 1.47 9.99
CA HIS A 87 -2.19 2.42 9.87
C HIS A 87 -3.17 2.20 11.02
N PRO A 88 -3.72 3.25 11.65
CA PRO A 88 -4.83 3.09 12.58
C PRO A 88 -5.99 2.33 11.94
N LYS A 89 -6.75 1.55 12.73
CA LYS A 89 -7.92 0.86 12.19
C LYS A 89 -8.87 1.84 11.47
N GLY A 90 -9.30 1.43 10.27
CA GLY A 90 -10.24 2.20 9.47
C GLY A 90 -9.62 3.28 8.59
N THR A 91 -8.29 3.49 8.66
CA THR A 91 -7.58 4.28 7.65
C THR A 91 -7.14 3.38 6.49
N LYS A 92 -7.11 3.95 5.29
CA LYS A 92 -6.58 3.29 4.09
C LYS A 92 -5.19 3.85 3.81
N ALA A 93 -4.29 2.97 3.39
CA ALA A 93 -3.02 3.38 2.82
C ALA A 93 -3.27 4.02 1.44
N VAL A 94 -2.69 5.18 1.20
CA VAL A 94 -2.81 5.96 -0.03
C VAL A 94 -1.42 6.10 -0.63
N HIS A 95 -1.16 5.31 -1.66
CA HIS A 95 0.10 5.33 -2.38
C HIS A 95 -0.02 6.13 -3.67
N ARG A 96 1.06 6.82 -4.05
CA ARG A 96 1.22 7.45 -5.35
C ARG A 96 2.18 6.65 -6.20
N PHE A 97 2.04 6.75 -7.52
CA PHE A 97 2.94 6.06 -8.45
C PHE A 97 3.65 7.08 -9.33
N ILE A 98 4.96 6.93 -9.46
CA ILE A 98 5.79 7.77 -10.32
C ILE A 98 6.54 6.88 -11.30
N THR A 99 6.37 7.16 -12.59
CA THR A 99 7.12 6.50 -13.66
C THR A 99 8.27 7.39 -14.12
N GLY A 100 9.44 6.80 -14.28
CA GLY A 100 10.62 7.53 -14.74
C GLY A 100 11.82 6.61 -14.98
N ASP A 101 12.91 7.19 -15.46
CA ASP A 101 14.15 6.47 -15.70
C ASP A 101 15.03 6.50 -14.46
N VAL A 102 15.57 5.35 -14.07
CA VAL A 102 16.50 5.24 -12.95
C VAL A 102 17.79 5.98 -13.29
N VAL A 103 18.12 7.01 -12.52
CA VAL A 103 19.41 7.71 -12.62
C VAL A 103 20.44 7.05 -11.73
N SER A 104 20.03 6.64 -10.52
CA SER A 104 20.91 5.94 -9.58
C SER A 104 20.11 5.20 -8.50
N VAL A 105 20.61 4.05 -8.05
CA VAL A 105 20.10 3.33 -6.88
C VAL A 105 21.18 3.26 -5.80
N GLY A 106 20.99 3.99 -4.70
CA GLY A 106 21.87 3.98 -3.54
C GLY A 106 21.32 3.13 -2.42
N LEU A 107 21.40 1.80 -2.49
CA LEU A 107 20.84 0.91 -1.45
C LEU A 107 21.46 1.14 -0.06
N ARG A 108 22.74 1.53 0.01
CA ARG A 108 23.40 1.88 1.28
C ARG A 108 22.90 3.21 1.84
N GLN A 109 22.71 4.19 0.97
CA GLN A 109 22.14 5.50 1.32
C GLN A 109 20.64 5.41 1.60
N GLY A 110 19.97 4.41 1.04
CA GLY A 110 18.52 4.22 1.13
C GLY A 110 17.79 5.21 0.25
N THR A 111 18.29 5.44 -0.97
CA THR A 111 17.72 6.43 -1.90
C THR A 111 17.72 5.90 -3.33
N ILE A 112 16.72 6.31 -4.10
CA ILE A 112 16.65 6.14 -5.55
C ILE A 112 16.44 7.51 -6.21
N THR A 113 17.13 7.77 -7.31
CA THR A 113 16.92 8.98 -8.11
C THR A 113 16.27 8.59 -9.42
N LEU A 114 15.14 9.22 -9.73
CA LEU A 114 14.40 9.01 -10.96
C LEU A 114 14.41 10.31 -11.78
N ARG A 115 14.56 10.17 -13.09
CA ARG A 115 14.30 11.24 -14.06
C ARG A 115 12.87 11.11 -14.55
N THR A 116 12.05 12.12 -14.27
CA THR A 116 10.64 12.21 -14.67
C THR A 116 10.44 13.39 -15.61
N SER A 117 9.21 13.62 -16.08
CA SER A 117 8.86 14.83 -16.83
C SER A 117 9.10 16.13 -16.07
N ASP A 118 9.08 16.05 -14.73
CA ASP A 118 9.23 17.20 -13.84
C ASP A 118 10.70 17.42 -13.44
N GLY A 119 11.62 16.61 -13.97
CA GLY A 119 13.06 16.66 -13.70
C GLY A 119 13.57 15.47 -12.91
N GLU A 120 14.79 15.59 -12.38
CA GLU A 120 15.37 14.56 -11.52
C GLU A 120 14.90 14.71 -10.08
N GLN A 121 14.41 13.63 -9.49
CA GLN A 121 13.87 13.59 -8.14
C GLN A 121 14.46 12.41 -7.38
N SER A 122 14.92 12.66 -6.16
CA SER A 122 15.43 11.62 -5.26
C SER A 122 14.40 11.28 -4.20
N PHE A 123 14.17 9.98 -4.01
CA PHE A 123 13.22 9.44 -3.05
C PHE A 123 13.93 8.52 -2.06
N PRO A 124 13.57 8.56 -0.77
CA PRO A 124 14.03 7.58 0.20
C PRO A 124 13.43 6.19 -0.10
N LEU A 125 14.19 5.13 0.18
CA LEU A 125 13.77 3.73 0.01
C LEU A 125 13.41 3.12 1.37
N GLU A 126 12.23 2.49 1.45
CA GLU A 126 11.83 1.70 2.62
C GLU A 126 12.51 0.33 2.65
N LYS A 127 12.70 -0.28 1.47
CA LYS A 127 13.38 -1.56 1.27
C LYS A 127 14.87 -1.32 0.96
N ARG A 128 15.74 -2.21 1.46
CA ARG A 128 17.20 -2.19 1.18
C ARG A 128 17.61 -3.22 0.13
N GLU A 129 16.61 -3.79 -0.53
CA GLU A 129 16.72 -4.78 -1.58
C GLU A 129 15.95 -4.27 -2.78
N MET A 130 16.37 -4.69 -3.97
CA MET A 130 15.80 -4.25 -5.23
C MET A 130 15.97 -5.35 -6.28
N SER A 131 14.99 -5.49 -7.17
CA SER A 131 15.13 -6.37 -8.33
C SER A 131 16.34 -5.96 -9.18
N ALA A 132 17.06 -6.95 -9.74
CA ALA A 132 18.17 -6.73 -10.67
C ALA A 132 17.75 -5.99 -11.96
N SER A 133 16.46 -5.97 -12.28
CA SER A 133 15.90 -5.21 -13.41
C SER A 133 15.86 -3.70 -13.15
N VAL A 134 15.93 -3.26 -11.89
CA VAL A 134 15.95 -1.84 -11.50
C VAL A 134 17.41 -1.40 -11.41
N ARG A 135 17.91 -0.86 -12.51
CA ARG A 135 19.30 -0.41 -12.69
C ARG A 135 19.32 0.88 -13.48
N ASP A 136 20.45 1.59 -13.45
CA ASP A 136 20.62 2.86 -14.16
C ASP A 136 20.18 2.75 -15.63
N GLY A 137 19.37 3.72 -16.07
CA GLY A 137 18.75 3.78 -17.39
C GLY A 137 17.48 2.95 -17.57
N ALA A 138 17.08 2.12 -16.59
CA ALA A 138 15.82 1.37 -16.68
C ALA A 138 14.62 2.29 -16.42
N THR A 139 13.57 2.15 -17.23
CA THR A 139 12.28 2.81 -16.97
C THR A 139 11.45 1.98 -16.00
N VAL A 140 11.10 2.59 -14.87
CA VAL A 140 10.42 1.93 -13.76
C VAL A 140 9.23 2.73 -13.30
N THR A 141 8.32 2.07 -12.60
CA THR A 141 7.26 2.69 -11.82
C THR A 141 7.54 2.44 -10.34
N ALA A 142 7.76 3.51 -9.59
CA ALA A 142 7.93 3.48 -8.15
C ALA A 142 6.60 3.71 -7.44
N GLU A 143 6.28 2.86 -6.47
CA GLU A 143 5.18 3.02 -5.53
C GLU A 143 5.68 3.78 -4.30
N ILE A 144 5.06 4.92 -4.01
CA ILE A 144 5.50 5.85 -2.97
C ILE A 144 4.37 6.03 -1.97
N ASN A 145 4.70 5.90 -0.70
CA ASN A 145 3.75 6.07 0.39
C ASN A 145 3.48 7.54 0.75
N GLU A 146 2.64 7.74 1.76
CA GLU A 146 2.22 9.05 2.26
C GLU A 146 3.39 9.86 2.81
N ALA A 147 4.42 9.18 3.33
CA ALA A 147 5.64 9.81 3.81
C ALA A 147 6.61 10.24 2.69
N GLY A 148 6.34 9.85 1.45
CA GLY A 148 7.20 10.12 0.31
C GLY A 148 8.34 9.13 0.12
N SER A 149 8.34 8.01 0.85
CA SER A 149 9.29 6.93 0.64
C SER A 149 8.76 5.91 -0.38
N VAL A 150 9.68 5.38 -1.17
CA VAL A 150 9.42 4.29 -2.10
C VAL A 150 9.32 2.98 -1.33
N ILE A 151 8.18 2.30 -1.47
CA ILE A 151 7.89 0.99 -0.89
C ILE A 151 8.03 -0.16 -1.89
N ASP A 152 7.90 0.15 -3.19
CA ASP A 152 8.11 -0.81 -4.26
C ASP A 152 8.60 -0.15 -5.55
N VAL A 153 9.33 -0.91 -6.37
CA VAL A 153 9.78 -0.48 -7.71
C VAL A 153 9.69 -1.64 -8.67
N GLN A 154 8.95 -1.44 -9.76
CA GLN A 154 8.76 -2.44 -10.80
C GLN A 154 9.09 -1.88 -12.19
N PRO A 155 9.53 -2.72 -13.15
CA PRO A 155 9.65 -2.31 -14.55
C PRO A 155 8.34 -1.73 -15.07
N ALA A 156 8.40 -0.66 -15.86
CA ALA A 156 7.19 0.02 -16.34
C ALA A 156 6.26 -0.88 -17.17
N GLU A 157 6.80 -1.89 -17.87
CA GLU A 157 6.03 -2.87 -18.65
C GLU A 157 5.10 -3.75 -17.80
N HIS A 158 5.37 -3.89 -16.49
CA HIS A 158 4.60 -4.79 -15.61
C HIS A 158 3.30 -4.18 -15.08
N ARG A 159 3.05 -2.87 -15.30
CA ARG A 159 1.75 -2.26 -15.05
C ARG A 159 1.00 -2.17 -16.38
N GLN A 160 0.35 -3.26 -16.78
CA GLN A 160 -0.74 -3.20 -17.74
C GLN A 160 -1.78 -2.24 -17.12
N LEU A 161 -1.75 -0.98 -17.54
CA LEU A 161 -2.80 -0.01 -17.22
C LEU A 161 -4.13 -0.68 -17.58
N ASP A 162 -5.10 -0.61 -16.68
CA ASP A 162 -6.47 -0.99 -17.01
C ASP A 162 -6.82 -0.23 -18.30
N PRO A 163 -7.20 -0.91 -19.40
CA PRO A 163 -7.57 -0.24 -20.65
C PRO A 163 -8.76 0.73 -20.49
N ASN A 164 -9.40 0.77 -19.32
CA ASN A 164 -10.47 1.70 -18.98
C ASN A 164 -10.02 2.98 -18.26
N GLU A 165 -8.75 3.12 -17.83
CA GLU A 165 -8.21 4.40 -17.36
C GLU A 165 -7.71 5.22 -18.56
N LYS A 166 -8.66 5.59 -19.41
CA LYS A 166 -8.42 6.42 -20.57
C LYS A 166 -7.99 7.80 -20.09
N SER A 167 -6.70 8.09 -20.23
CA SER A 167 -6.10 9.40 -20.07
C SER A 167 -7.01 10.44 -20.72
N THR A 168 -7.53 11.36 -19.91
CA THR A 168 -8.20 12.54 -20.44
C THR A 168 -7.16 13.30 -21.25
N PRO A 169 -7.35 13.51 -22.56
CA PRO A 169 -6.40 14.27 -23.34
C PRO A 169 -6.42 15.72 -22.83
N ILE A 170 -5.26 16.19 -22.40
CA ILE A 170 -5.02 17.58 -22.06
C ILE A 170 -5.21 18.36 -23.36
N ASN A 171 -6.34 19.06 -23.47
CA ASN A 171 -6.66 19.93 -24.60
C ASN A 171 -5.64 21.07 -24.63
N ARG A 172 -4.59 20.95 -25.44
CA ARG A 172 -3.76 22.09 -25.82
C ARG A 172 -4.43 22.79 -27.00
N SER A 173 -5.31 23.72 -26.67
CA SER A 173 -5.63 24.83 -27.57
C SER A 173 -4.45 25.80 -27.58
N HIS A 174 -3.71 25.88 -28.68
CA HIS A 174 -3.11 27.09 -29.25
C HIS A 174 -2.58 26.81 -30.66
#